data_AF-A0A960N7J0-F1
#
_entry.id   AF-A0A960N7J0-F1
#
_cell.length_a   1.000
_cell.length_b   1.000
_cell.length_c   1.000
_cell.angle_alpha   90.00
_cell.angle_beta   90.00
_cell.angle_gamma   90.00
#
_symmetry.space_group_name_H-M   'P 1'
#
loop_
_entity.id
_entity.type
_entity.pdbx_description
1 polymer ?
#
loop_
_entity_poly.entity_id
_entity_poly.type
_entity_poly.pdbx_seq_one_letter_code
_entity_poly.pdbx_strand_id
1 'polypeptide(L)'
;MDNPKPTVLVTGDIVVDHHIYEGNRHHFGDMVNQGVFMIRQCGGAAILAEQLDELSNAKDLWDTIPDGKVLKDFTETPEAKCVQNAFAFWRPFPKKKPREKQFWRVSEAMGFGAEGSDASSKDRSCLAWPSIEKRPGAPEVIAISEGGMGFRETKKCWEGLNFSEARHIILKTSAPIGTGGLWETLTSEHRDRLTVIISANELRKTAARIGTGLSWDATFEDLLRELS
;
A
#
# COMPACT_ATOMS: atom_id res chain seq x y z
N MET A 1 24.94 9.95 25.99
CA MET A 1 24.43 10.46 24.69
C MET A 1 23.41 9.45 24.26
N ASP A 2 22.15 9.85 24.11
CA ASP A 2 21.14 8.94 23.59
C ASP A 2 21.52 8.60 22.14
N ASN A 3 21.51 7.31 21.84
CA ASN A 3 21.77 6.86 20.48
C ASN A 3 20.64 7.40 19.60
N PRO A 4 20.92 7.97 18.42
CA PRO A 4 19.86 8.39 17.51
C PRO A 4 18.96 7.20 17.18
N LYS A 5 17.65 7.43 17.13
CA LYS A 5 16.69 6.39 16.80
C LYS A 5 16.94 5.84 15.39
N PRO A 6 16.69 4.54 15.15
CA PRO A 6 16.60 3.99 13.81
C PRO A 6 15.68 4.82 12.94
N THR A 7 15.99 4.97 11.66
CA THR A 7 15.15 5.69 10.70
C THR A 7 14.54 4.73 9.69
N VAL A 8 13.23 4.85 9.47
CA VAL A 8 12.48 4.04 8.49
C VAL A 8 11.96 4.95 7.40
N LEU A 9 12.57 4.89 6.21
CA LEU A 9 12.10 5.56 5.01
C LEU A 9 11.00 4.74 4.34
N VAL A 10 9.79 5.29 4.23
CA VAL A 10 8.64 4.60 3.61
C VAL A 10 8.37 5.17 2.22
N THR A 11 8.25 4.32 1.20
CA THR A 11 8.00 4.73 -0.19
C THR A 11 7.15 3.68 -0.92
N GLY A 12 6.74 3.94 -2.15
CA GLY A 12 5.99 2.99 -2.98
C GLY A 12 4.79 3.61 -3.70
N ASP A 13 3.86 2.76 -4.12
CA ASP A 13 2.64 3.20 -4.79
C ASP A 13 1.65 3.83 -3.79
N ILE A 14 0.96 4.88 -4.21
CA ILE A 14 -0.17 5.47 -3.47
C ILE A 14 -1.47 5.25 -4.22
N VAL A 15 -2.52 5.03 -3.44
CA VAL A 15 -3.90 4.93 -3.88
C VAL A 15 -4.75 5.89 -3.03
N VAL A 16 -5.82 6.44 -3.60
CA VAL A 16 -6.87 7.09 -2.82
C VAL A 16 -7.96 6.07 -2.54
N ASP A 17 -8.11 5.69 -1.28
CA ASP A 17 -9.16 4.79 -0.81
C ASP A 17 -10.46 5.57 -0.59
N HIS A 18 -11.52 5.16 -1.29
CA HIS A 18 -12.88 5.65 -1.11
C HIS A 18 -13.66 4.63 -0.28
N HIS A 19 -13.90 4.99 0.97
CA HIS A 19 -14.68 4.21 1.91
C HIS A 19 -16.12 4.69 1.89
N ILE A 20 -17.01 3.91 1.27
CA ILE A 20 -18.43 4.23 1.13
C ILE A 20 -19.22 3.50 2.23
N TYR A 21 -19.78 4.25 3.16
CA TYR A 21 -20.50 3.71 4.30
C TYR A 21 -22.00 3.71 4.05
N GLU A 22 -22.63 2.56 4.25
CA GLU A 22 -24.08 2.34 4.08
C GLU A 22 -24.90 3.24 5.01
N GLY A 23 -25.68 4.15 4.44
CA GLY A 23 -26.67 4.93 5.17
C GLY A 23 -27.97 4.16 5.41
N ASN A 24 -28.81 4.67 6.31
CA ASN A 24 -30.16 4.17 6.58
C ASN A 24 -31.27 5.19 6.25
N ARG A 25 -30.92 6.30 5.60
CA ARG A 25 -31.87 7.29 5.06
C ARG A 25 -32.37 6.86 3.67
N HIS A 26 -33.64 6.42 3.58
CA HIS A 26 -34.21 5.88 2.33
C HIS A 26 -35.08 6.86 1.53
N HIS A 27 -35.47 7.99 2.12
CA HIS A 27 -36.21 9.05 1.43
C HIS A 27 -35.75 10.43 1.87
N PHE A 28 -35.91 11.42 1.00
CA PHE A 28 -35.37 12.77 1.22
C PHE A 28 -35.98 13.47 2.45
N GLY A 29 -37.24 13.20 2.80
CA GLY A 29 -37.88 13.79 3.99
C GLY A 29 -37.43 13.22 5.34
N ASP A 30 -36.60 12.17 5.36
CA ASP A 30 -36.09 11.61 6.61
C ASP A 30 -34.94 12.48 7.13
N MET A 31 -35.17 13.17 8.24
CA MET A 31 -34.24 14.11 8.86
C MET A 31 -33.48 13.51 10.05
N VAL A 32 -33.76 12.26 10.41
CA VAL A 32 -33.23 11.61 11.62
C VAL A 32 -32.16 10.57 11.27
N ASN A 33 -32.31 9.87 10.14
CA ASN A 33 -31.38 8.84 9.71
C ASN A 33 -30.23 9.40 8.85
N GLN A 34 -29.08 8.73 8.93
CA GLN A 34 -27.89 9.14 8.20
C GLN A 34 -27.96 8.62 6.75
N GLY A 35 -27.64 9.50 5.80
CA GLY A 35 -27.42 9.09 4.41
C GLY A 35 -26.14 8.29 4.22
N VAL A 36 -25.91 7.84 2.99
CA VAL A 36 -24.59 7.33 2.59
C VAL A 36 -23.56 8.42 2.84
N PHE A 37 -22.44 8.05 3.45
CA PHE A 37 -21.30 8.95 3.60
C PHE A 37 -20.05 8.29 3.04
N MET A 38 -19.17 9.11 2.48
CA MET A 38 -17.94 8.65 1.85
C MET A 38 -16.76 9.36 2.50
N ILE A 39 -15.75 8.58 2.87
CA ILE A 39 -14.47 9.07 3.37
C ILE A 39 -13.42 8.76 2.31
N ARG A 40 -12.59 9.75 1.99
CA ARG A 40 -11.40 9.57 1.17
C ARG A 40 -10.19 9.52 2.08
N GLN A 41 -9.33 8.51 1.91
CA GLN A 41 -8.11 8.34 2.68
C GLN A 41 -6.96 7.99 1.74
N CYS A 42 -5.73 8.32 2.12
CA CYS A 42 -4.56 7.86 1.39
C CYS A 42 -4.24 6.41 1.79
N GLY A 43 -4.13 5.52 0.82
CA GLY A 43 -3.73 4.12 0.98
C GLY A 43 -2.32 3.84 0.46
N GLY A 44 -1.99 2.56 0.32
CA GLY A 44 -0.69 2.11 -0.22
C GLY A 44 0.47 2.44 0.72
N ALA A 45 1.52 3.06 0.19
CA ALA A 45 2.68 3.50 0.98
C ALA A 45 2.32 4.56 2.03
N ALA A 46 1.29 5.38 1.79
CA ALA A 46 0.89 6.45 2.70
C ALA A 46 0.33 5.91 4.03
N ILE A 47 -0.62 4.96 3.96
CA ILE A 47 -1.19 4.34 5.17
C ILE A 47 -0.16 3.50 5.91
N LEU A 48 0.80 2.88 5.20
CA LEU A 48 1.92 2.17 5.84
C LEU A 48 2.77 3.13 6.66
N ALA A 49 3.08 4.32 6.12
CA ALA A 49 3.85 5.32 6.84
C ALA A 49 3.09 5.85 8.07
N GLU A 50 1.78 6.12 7.94
CA GLU A 50 0.93 6.53 9.06
C GLU A 50 0.90 5.48 10.18
N GLN A 51 0.70 4.20 9.83
CA GLN A 51 0.71 3.11 10.81
C GLN A 51 2.06 2.93 11.50
N LEU A 52 3.17 3.05 10.76
CA LEU A 52 4.51 2.94 11.33
C LEU A 52 4.83 4.12 12.26
N ASP A 53 4.40 5.32 11.91
CA ASP A 53 4.55 6.52 12.74
C ASP A 53 3.72 6.40 14.04
N GLU A 54 2.46 5.99 13.94
CA GLU A 54 1.60 5.76 15.12
C GLU A 54 2.18 4.71 16.06
N LEU A 55 2.63 3.57 15.52
CA LEU A 55 3.24 2.49 16.29
C LEU A 55 4.55 2.92 16.93
N SER A 56 5.35 3.71 16.22
CA SER A 56 6.61 4.22 16.75
C SER A 56 6.38 5.24 17.86
N ASN A 57 5.49 6.21 17.65
CA ASN A 57 5.17 7.24 18.65
C ASN A 57 4.58 6.64 19.93
N ALA A 58 3.80 5.55 19.82
CA ALA A 58 3.26 4.84 20.98
C ALA A 58 4.33 4.14 21.84
N LYS A 59 5.49 3.82 21.26
CA LYS A 59 6.53 2.97 21.88
C LYS A 59 7.94 3.56 21.89
N ASP A 60 8.10 4.76 21.33
CA ASP A 60 9.35 5.48 21.19
C ASP A 60 10.48 4.71 20.47
N LEU A 61 10.17 4.02 19.36
CA LEU A 61 11.06 2.99 18.79
C LEU A 61 11.99 3.48 17.66
N TRP A 62 11.47 4.22 16.68
CA TRP A 62 12.18 4.68 15.47
C TRP A 62 11.60 5.99 14.93
N ASP A 63 12.27 6.64 14.01
CA ASP A 63 11.71 7.78 13.27
C ASP A 63 11.18 7.29 11.93
N THR A 64 9.88 7.46 11.68
CA THR A 64 9.27 7.16 10.38
C THR A 64 9.35 8.39 9.48
N ILE A 65 9.97 8.21 8.32
CA ILE A 65 10.11 9.25 7.31
C ILE A 65 9.35 8.78 6.08
N PRO A 66 8.12 9.24 5.84
CA PRO A 66 7.48 9.02 4.56
C PRO A 66 8.28 9.76 3.49
N ASP A 67 8.68 9.07 2.42
CA ASP A 67 9.14 9.74 1.20
C ASP A 67 8.02 10.71 0.74
N GLY A 68 8.41 11.81 0.10
CA GLY A 68 7.55 12.87 -0.41
C GLY A 68 6.60 13.60 0.52
N LYS A 69 5.46 12.97 0.71
CA LYS A 69 4.19 13.65 0.50
C LYS A 69 3.00 12.96 1.14
N VAL A 70 3.18 12.37 2.32
CA VAL A 70 2.03 12.08 3.21
C VAL A 70 1.48 13.43 3.68
N LEU A 71 0.84 14.15 2.76
CA LEU A 71 0.04 15.28 3.08
C LEU A 71 -1.23 14.70 3.67
N LYS A 72 -1.48 15.01 4.95
CA LYS A 72 -2.87 15.29 5.33
C LYS A 72 -3.40 16.23 4.25
N ASP A 73 -4.47 15.83 3.58
CA ASP A 73 -5.08 16.52 2.44
C ASP A 73 -4.50 16.21 1.04
N PHE A 74 -3.61 15.21 0.86
CA PHE A 74 -3.25 14.75 -0.50
C PHE A 74 -4.49 14.41 -1.31
N THR A 75 -5.51 13.83 -0.68
CA THR A 75 -6.80 13.52 -1.33
C THR A 75 -7.44 14.74 -1.99
N GLU A 76 -7.16 15.96 -1.54
CA GLU A 76 -7.79 17.18 -2.04
C GLU A 76 -6.96 17.87 -3.14
N THR A 77 -5.76 17.39 -3.45
CA THR A 77 -4.91 18.05 -4.45
C THR A 77 -5.25 17.65 -5.89
N PRO A 78 -4.90 18.48 -6.89
CA PRO A 78 -5.05 18.11 -8.30
C PRO A 78 -4.31 16.82 -8.68
N GLU A 79 -3.15 16.56 -8.09
CA GLU A 79 -2.35 15.35 -8.31
C GLU A 79 -3.09 14.08 -7.84
N ALA A 80 -3.97 14.20 -6.84
CA ALA A 80 -4.80 13.12 -6.36
C ALA A 80 -5.80 12.60 -7.40
N LYS A 81 -6.17 13.43 -8.39
CA LYS A 81 -7.06 13.00 -9.49
C LYS A 81 -6.36 12.03 -10.43
N CYS A 82 -5.05 12.15 -10.54
CA CYS A 82 -4.28 11.35 -11.45
C CYS A 82 -3.92 9.99 -10.82
N VAL A 83 -3.92 9.87 -9.48
CA VAL A 83 -3.59 8.59 -8.82
C VAL A 83 -4.71 7.55 -8.94
N GLN A 84 -4.32 6.29 -8.78
CA GLN A 84 -5.26 5.19 -8.70
C GLN A 84 -6.21 5.39 -7.51
N ASN A 85 -7.47 5.06 -7.70
CA ASN A 85 -8.49 5.06 -6.66
C ASN A 85 -8.84 3.60 -6.35
N ALA A 86 -9.08 3.30 -5.09
CA ALA A 86 -9.68 2.04 -4.67
C ALA A 86 -11.01 2.33 -3.98
N PHE A 87 -11.95 1.39 -4.05
CA PHE A 87 -13.27 1.59 -3.48
C PHE A 87 -13.68 0.40 -2.62
N ALA A 88 -14.30 0.70 -1.48
CA ALA A 88 -14.82 -0.31 -0.57
C ALA A 88 -16.17 0.11 0.03
N PHE A 89 -17.13 -0.82 0.05
CA PHE A 89 -18.37 -0.63 0.79
C PHE A 89 -18.23 -1.12 2.22
N TRP A 90 -18.53 -0.24 3.15
CA TRP A 90 -18.64 -0.52 4.57
C TRP A 90 -20.10 -0.69 4.97
N ARG A 91 -20.37 -1.74 5.74
CA ARG A 91 -21.72 -2.04 6.25
C ARG A 91 -21.65 -2.49 7.72
N PRO A 92 -22.71 -2.26 8.51
CA PRO A 92 -22.80 -2.79 9.86
C PRO A 92 -23.04 -4.31 9.84
N PHE A 93 -22.26 -5.04 10.63
CA PHE A 93 -22.42 -6.48 10.85
C PHE A 93 -22.45 -6.83 12.33
N PRO A 94 -23.22 -7.88 12.70
CA PRO A 94 -24.18 -8.60 11.85
C PRO A 94 -25.46 -7.79 11.63
N LYS A 95 -25.99 -7.76 10.38
CA LYS A 95 -27.14 -6.93 9.98
C LYS A 95 -28.42 -7.14 10.82
N LYS A 96 -28.60 -8.33 11.40
CA LYS A 96 -29.81 -8.72 12.16
C LYS A 96 -29.70 -8.46 13.68
N LYS A 97 -28.67 -7.74 14.16
CA LYS A 97 -28.53 -7.39 15.58
C LYS A 97 -28.85 -5.91 15.83
N PRO A 98 -29.22 -5.54 17.08
CA PRO A 98 -29.34 -4.16 17.50
C PRO A 98 -28.07 -3.35 17.21
N ARG A 99 -28.21 -2.03 16.95
CA ARG A 99 -27.14 -1.15 16.48
C ARG A 99 -25.93 -1.12 17.41
N GLU A 100 -26.14 -1.20 18.72
CA GLU A 100 -25.08 -1.24 19.74
C GLU A 100 -24.25 -2.55 19.72
N LYS A 101 -24.73 -3.57 19.00
CA LYS A 101 -24.01 -4.85 18.78
C LYS A 101 -23.54 -5.01 17.34
N GLN A 102 -23.65 -3.95 16.53
CA GLN A 102 -23.16 -3.93 15.15
C GLN A 102 -21.80 -3.24 15.09
N PHE A 103 -20.96 -3.73 14.18
CA PHE A 103 -19.64 -3.18 13.90
C PHE A 103 -19.49 -2.96 12.40
N TRP A 104 -18.85 -1.86 12.02
CA TRP A 104 -18.54 -1.58 10.62
C TRP A 104 -17.44 -2.51 10.12
N ARG A 105 -17.69 -3.11 8.96
CA ARG A 105 -16.69 -3.93 8.25
C ARG A 105 -16.76 -3.64 6.77
N VAL A 106 -15.64 -3.81 6.08
CA VAL A 106 -15.62 -3.92 4.62
C VAL A 106 -16.49 -5.11 4.24
N SER A 107 -17.60 -4.81 3.58
CA SER A 107 -18.55 -5.78 3.06
C SER A 107 -18.18 -6.22 1.64
N GLU A 108 -17.56 -5.32 0.88
CA GLU A 108 -17.19 -5.54 -0.51
C GLU A 108 -16.02 -4.62 -0.86
N ALA A 109 -14.97 -5.20 -1.44
CA ALA A 109 -13.89 -4.47 -2.08
C ALA A 109 -14.21 -4.39 -3.57
N MET A 110 -14.47 -3.19 -4.09
CA MET A 110 -14.91 -2.98 -5.47
C MET A 110 -13.76 -2.90 -6.48
N GLY A 111 -12.52 -3.04 -6.01
CA GLY A 111 -11.33 -2.96 -6.86
C GLY A 111 -10.83 -1.54 -7.05
N PHE A 112 -10.08 -1.34 -8.13
CA PHE A 112 -9.35 -0.12 -8.45
C PHE A 112 -9.91 0.56 -9.70
N GLY A 113 -9.72 1.87 -9.81
CA GLY A 113 -10.01 2.65 -11.03
C GLY A 113 -9.41 4.04 -10.97
N ALA A 114 -9.30 4.73 -12.10
CA ALA A 114 -8.89 6.13 -12.14
C ALA A 114 -9.84 6.94 -13.04
N GLU A 115 -10.03 8.21 -12.72
CA GLU A 115 -10.86 9.10 -13.53
C GLU A 115 -10.21 9.29 -14.91
N GLY A 116 -10.90 8.92 -15.98
CA GLY A 116 -10.36 9.01 -17.34
C GLY A 116 -9.37 7.90 -17.75
N SER A 117 -9.19 6.85 -16.94
CA SER A 117 -8.39 5.69 -17.37
C SER A 117 -9.16 4.84 -18.38
N ASP A 118 -8.69 4.79 -19.62
CA ASP A 118 -9.03 3.71 -20.52
C ASP A 118 -8.34 2.43 -20.03
N ALA A 119 -9.08 1.34 -19.84
CA ALA A 119 -8.52 0.03 -19.47
C ALA A 119 -7.47 -0.47 -20.48
N SER A 120 -7.45 0.11 -21.69
CA SER A 120 -6.46 -0.18 -22.74
C SER A 120 -5.14 0.58 -22.58
N SER A 121 -5.07 1.61 -21.73
CA SER A 121 -3.84 2.40 -21.56
C SER A 121 -2.79 1.57 -20.82
N LYS A 122 -1.68 1.28 -21.51
CA LYS A 122 -0.50 0.64 -20.91
C LYS A 122 0.37 1.62 -20.12
N ASP A 123 0.02 2.91 -20.17
CA ASP A 123 0.72 3.95 -19.45
C ASP A 123 0.30 3.89 -17.97
N ARG A 124 0.95 2.97 -17.24
CA ARG A 124 0.92 2.90 -15.78
C ARG A 124 1.99 3.83 -15.21
N SER A 125 2.16 5.03 -15.75
CA SER A 125 3.13 5.97 -15.19
C SER A 125 2.81 6.16 -13.72
N CYS A 126 3.75 5.75 -12.86
CA CYS A 126 3.65 6.07 -11.45
C CYS A 126 3.53 7.59 -11.38
N LEU A 127 2.47 8.09 -10.74
CA LEU A 127 2.55 9.44 -10.22
C LEU A 127 3.48 9.32 -9.04
N ALA A 128 4.75 9.59 -9.32
CA ALA A 128 5.76 9.74 -8.30
C ALA A 128 5.17 10.64 -7.24
N TRP A 129 4.97 10.07 -6.05
CA TRP A 129 4.66 10.81 -4.86
C TRP A 129 5.64 11.99 -4.81
N PRO A 130 5.18 13.23 -4.85
CA PRO A 130 6.14 14.28 -5.15
C PRO A 130 7.17 14.39 -4.01
N SER A 131 8.44 14.34 -4.40
CA SER A 131 9.61 14.08 -3.55
C SER A 131 9.69 15.00 -2.31
N ILE A 132 10.23 14.48 -1.20
CA ILE A 132 10.68 15.37 -0.12
C ILE A 132 11.93 16.03 -0.66
N GLU A 133 12.14 17.28 -0.33
CA GLU A 133 13.43 17.95 -0.56
C GLU A 133 14.55 17.33 0.29
N LYS A 134 14.24 16.53 1.33
CA LYS A 134 15.23 15.93 2.23
C LYS A 134 14.91 14.47 2.54
N ARG A 135 15.33 13.56 1.66
CA ARG A 135 15.48 12.14 2.01
C ARG A 135 16.63 12.00 3.03
N PRO A 136 16.53 11.12 4.03
CA PRO A 136 17.67 10.80 4.87
C PRO A 136 18.78 10.24 3.97
N GLY A 137 20.02 10.70 4.18
CA GLY A 137 21.16 10.24 3.36
C GLY A 137 21.46 8.75 3.54
N ALA A 138 21.15 8.20 4.72
CA ALA A 138 21.37 6.80 5.09
C ALA A 138 20.25 6.33 6.05
N PRO A 139 19.05 5.96 5.55
CA PRO A 139 18.01 5.37 6.40
C PRO A 139 18.43 4.00 6.90
N GLU A 140 18.07 3.61 8.13
CA GLU A 140 18.34 2.25 8.62
C GLU A 140 17.49 1.22 7.86
N VAL A 141 16.23 1.55 7.60
CA VAL A 141 15.30 0.71 6.84
C VAL A 141 14.67 1.48 5.70
N ILE A 142 14.61 0.87 4.52
CA ILE A 142 13.74 1.33 3.42
C ILE A 142 12.56 0.36 3.31
N ALA A 143 11.35 0.84 3.61
CA ALA A 143 10.12 0.09 3.48
C ALA A 143 9.37 0.52 2.21
N ILE A 144 9.23 -0.40 1.26
CA ILE A 144 8.61 -0.18 -0.04
C ILE A 144 7.26 -0.89 -0.06
N SER A 145 6.18 -0.14 -0.22
CA SER A 145 4.84 -0.68 -0.45
C SER A 145 4.46 -0.53 -1.91
N GLU A 146 4.74 -1.55 -2.68
CA GLU A 146 4.47 -1.62 -4.11
C GLU A 146 3.24 -2.53 -4.35
N GLY A 147 2.33 -2.07 -5.22
CA GLY A 147 1.01 -2.65 -5.44
C GLY A 147 0.63 -2.84 -6.91
N GLY A 148 1.60 -2.77 -7.82
CA GLY A 148 1.42 -3.00 -9.25
C GLY A 148 0.96 -1.76 -10.02
N MET A 149 1.14 -0.56 -9.45
CA MET A 149 0.63 0.70 -10.01
C MET A 149 1.70 1.54 -10.73
N GLY A 150 2.85 0.94 -11.06
CA GLY A 150 3.88 1.57 -11.88
C GLY A 150 5.18 1.90 -11.16
N PHE A 151 5.21 1.86 -9.82
CA PHE A 151 6.40 2.20 -9.05
C PHE A 151 7.57 1.27 -9.41
N ARG A 152 7.35 -0.04 -9.53
CA ARG A 152 8.44 -0.98 -9.86
C ARG A 152 9.02 -0.77 -11.27
N GLU A 153 8.21 -0.37 -12.25
CA GLU A 153 8.63 -0.20 -13.65
C GLU A 153 9.25 1.16 -13.91
N THR A 154 8.78 2.19 -13.20
CA THR A 154 9.18 3.57 -13.47
C THR A 154 10.41 3.94 -12.64
N LYS A 155 11.61 3.78 -13.23
CA LYS A 155 12.89 4.03 -12.56
C LYS A 155 12.96 5.38 -11.81
N LYS A 156 12.41 6.45 -12.38
CA LYS A 156 12.35 7.79 -11.76
C LYS A 156 11.68 7.80 -10.37
N CYS A 157 10.76 6.86 -10.10
CA CYS A 157 10.09 6.75 -8.81
C CYS A 157 11.02 6.32 -7.67
N TRP A 158 12.10 5.60 -7.95
CA TRP A 158 12.95 4.98 -6.91
C TRP A 158 14.45 5.16 -7.12
N GLU A 159 14.93 5.66 -8.26
CA GLU A 159 16.37 5.77 -8.55
C GLU A 159 17.13 6.73 -7.62
N GLY A 160 16.43 7.66 -6.96
CA GLY A 160 17.02 8.55 -5.97
C GLY A 160 17.01 7.99 -4.54
N LEU A 161 16.63 6.74 -4.33
CA LEU A 161 16.70 6.08 -3.02
C LEU A 161 18.10 5.51 -2.83
N ASN A 162 18.70 5.78 -1.67
CA ASN A 162 20.04 5.28 -1.37
C ASN A 162 19.99 3.87 -0.78
N PHE A 163 19.70 2.87 -1.62
CA PHE A 163 19.65 1.47 -1.21
C PHE A 163 20.97 0.96 -0.63
N SER A 164 22.11 1.48 -1.11
CA SER A 164 23.45 1.09 -0.68
C SER A 164 23.76 1.41 0.77
N GLU A 165 23.15 2.47 1.33
CA GLU A 165 23.33 2.86 2.74
C GLU A 165 22.26 2.26 3.66
N ALA A 166 21.20 1.66 3.10
CA ALA A 166 20.16 1.04 3.90
C ALA A 166 20.65 -0.28 4.51
N ARG A 167 20.46 -0.44 5.83
CA ARG A 167 20.78 -1.69 6.53
C ARG A 167 19.79 -2.79 6.18
N HIS A 168 18.52 -2.44 6.02
CA HIS A 168 17.46 -3.36 5.62
C HIS A 168 16.57 -2.74 4.53
N ILE A 169 16.15 -3.57 3.57
CA ILE A 169 15.18 -3.19 2.55
C ILE A 169 14.00 -4.15 2.67
N ILE A 170 12.81 -3.62 2.91
CA ILE A 170 11.57 -4.38 2.99
C ILE A 170 10.74 -4.05 1.75
N LEU A 171 10.52 -5.03 0.89
CA LEU A 171 9.67 -4.90 -0.29
C LEU A 171 8.36 -5.66 -0.09
N LYS A 172 7.26 -4.94 0.17
CA LYS A 172 5.92 -5.48 0.00
C LYS A 172 5.51 -5.30 -1.46
N THR A 173 5.15 -6.38 -2.15
CA THR A 173 4.85 -6.34 -3.59
C THR A 173 3.63 -7.20 -3.96
N SER A 174 3.08 -6.97 -5.15
CA SER A 174 1.99 -7.73 -5.75
C SER A 174 2.43 -8.51 -7.00
N ALA A 175 1.53 -9.31 -7.57
CA ALA A 175 1.75 -9.91 -8.88
C ALA A 175 1.83 -8.83 -9.99
N PRO A 176 2.61 -9.06 -11.08
CA PRO A 176 3.51 -10.19 -11.30
C PRO A 176 4.77 -10.09 -10.43
N ILE A 177 5.22 -11.19 -9.84
CA ILE A 177 6.40 -11.22 -8.96
C ILE A 177 7.65 -11.46 -9.82
N GLY A 178 8.80 -10.95 -9.39
CA GLY A 178 10.05 -11.24 -10.09
C GLY A 178 10.37 -10.32 -11.28
N THR A 179 9.55 -9.28 -11.50
CA THR A 179 9.63 -8.45 -12.70
C THR A 179 9.75 -6.97 -12.38
N GLY A 180 10.36 -6.23 -13.31
CA GLY A 180 10.47 -4.76 -13.28
C GLY A 180 11.82 -4.29 -12.76
N GLY A 181 12.20 -3.07 -13.14
CA GLY A 181 13.54 -2.52 -12.86
C GLY A 181 13.86 -2.45 -11.36
N LEU A 182 12.86 -2.17 -10.51
CA LEU A 182 13.06 -2.18 -9.06
C LEU A 182 13.46 -3.57 -8.56
N TRP A 183 12.80 -4.64 -9.04
CA TRP A 183 13.11 -6.00 -8.63
C TRP A 183 14.53 -6.38 -9.06
N GLU A 184 14.88 -6.08 -10.31
CA GLU A 184 16.21 -6.35 -10.86
C GLU A 184 17.29 -5.66 -10.03
N THR A 185 17.16 -4.36 -9.76
CA THR A 185 18.12 -3.61 -8.93
C THR A 185 18.24 -4.17 -7.51
N LEU A 186 17.12 -4.42 -6.83
CA LEU A 186 17.16 -4.90 -5.45
C LEU A 186 17.76 -6.30 -5.34
N THR A 187 17.50 -7.18 -6.31
CA THR A 187 17.97 -8.57 -6.28
C THR A 187 19.38 -8.78 -6.84
N SER A 188 19.89 -7.87 -7.65
CA SER A 188 21.27 -7.88 -8.15
C SER A 188 22.26 -7.24 -7.19
N GLU A 189 21.88 -6.13 -6.54
CA GLU A 189 22.82 -5.29 -5.78
C GLU A 189 22.60 -5.34 -4.26
N HIS A 190 21.41 -5.73 -3.79
CA HIS A 190 21.01 -5.60 -2.38
C HIS A 190 20.32 -6.85 -1.80
N ARG A 191 20.53 -8.02 -2.41
CA ARG A 191 19.87 -9.29 -2.04
C ARG A 191 20.12 -9.69 -0.58
N ASP A 192 21.30 -9.42 -0.07
CA ASP A 192 21.76 -9.77 1.28
C ASP A 192 20.99 -9.05 2.40
N ARG A 193 20.32 -7.94 2.07
CA ARG A 193 19.55 -7.09 2.99
C ARG A 193 18.07 -6.94 2.60
N LEU A 194 17.64 -7.65 1.56
CA LEU A 194 16.28 -7.60 1.04
C LEU A 194 15.37 -8.62 1.73
N THR A 195 14.27 -8.14 2.31
CA THR A 195 13.14 -8.95 2.76
C THR A 195 11.95 -8.67 1.87
N VAL A 196 11.36 -9.72 1.28
CA VAL A 196 10.18 -9.58 0.40
C VAL A 196 8.93 -10.08 1.12
N ILE A 197 7.89 -9.26 1.14
CA ILE A 197 6.57 -9.56 1.70
C ILE A 197 5.58 -9.70 0.55
N ILE A 198 4.99 -10.88 0.41
CA ILE A 198 3.99 -11.17 -0.63
C ILE A 198 2.81 -11.87 0.04
N SER A 199 1.59 -11.46 -0.29
CA SER A 199 0.42 -12.19 0.19
C SER A 199 0.31 -13.54 -0.51
N ALA A 200 -0.17 -14.56 0.19
CA ALA A 200 -0.44 -15.86 -0.42
C ALA A 200 -1.40 -15.77 -1.62
N ASN A 201 -2.28 -14.76 -1.65
CA ASN A 201 -3.18 -14.53 -2.77
C ASN A 201 -2.46 -13.98 -4.01
N GLU A 202 -1.46 -13.12 -3.82
CA GLU A 202 -0.64 -12.61 -4.94
C GLU A 202 0.25 -13.71 -5.51
N LEU A 203 0.82 -14.56 -4.66
CA LEU A 203 1.58 -15.74 -5.09
C LEU A 203 0.78 -16.69 -5.97
N ARG A 204 -0.51 -16.90 -5.65
CA ARG A 204 -1.41 -17.75 -6.47
C ARG A 204 -1.70 -17.18 -7.85
N LYS A 205 -1.59 -15.86 -8.04
CA LYS A 205 -1.86 -15.20 -9.33
C LYS A 205 -0.71 -15.40 -10.32
N THR A 206 0.50 -15.60 -9.84
CA THR A 206 1.72 -15.80 -10.65
C THR A 206 1.99 -17.27 -10.89
N ALA A 207 1.29 -17.93 -11.82
CA ALA A 207 1.54 -19.28 -12.39
C ALA A 207 1.88 -20.46 -11.43
N ALA A 208 2.01 -20.21 -10.14
CA ALA A 208 2.35 -21.14 -9.10
C ALA A 208 1.05 -21.85 -8.78
N ARG A 209 1.04 -23.15 -9.01
CA ARG A 209 -0.05 -24.05 -8.64
C ARG A 209 -0.12 -24.22 -7.12
N ILE A 210 -0.12 -23.12 -6.37
CA ILE A 210 -0.32 -23.12 -4.92
C ILE A 210 -1.80 -23.42 -4.70
N GLY A 211 -2.12 -24.71 -4.62
CA GLY A 211 -3.45 -25.21 -4.32
C GLY A 211 -4.00 -24.55 -3.05
N THR A 212 -5.31 -24.31 -3.03
CA THR A 212 -6.00 -23.91 -1.81
C THR A 212 -5.87 -25.04 -0.78
N GLY A 213 -5.28 -24.75 0.38
CA GLY A 213 -5.17 -25.72 1.49
C GLY A 213 -3.84 -26.47 1.62
N LEU A 214 -2.77 -26.04 0.94
CA LEU A 214 -1.43 -26.62 1.12
C LEU A 214 -0.78 -26.19 2.45
N SER A 215 0.02 -27.09 3.04
CA SER A 215 0.91 -26.78 4.15
C SER A 215 1.94 -25.73 3.75
N TRP A 216 2.46 -25.00 4.74
CA TRP A 216 3.51 -23.98 4.55
C TRP A 216 4.72 -24.52 3.77
N ASP A 217 5.10 -25.76 4.00
CA ASP A 217 6.26 -26.40 3.36
C ASP A 217 6.09 -26.55 1.84
N ALA A 218 4.90 -26.95 1.36
CA ALA A 218 4.63 -27.09 -0.06
C ALA A 218 4.57 -25.72 -0.77
N THR A 219 4.09 -24.68 -0.07
CA THR A 219 4.10 -23.31 -0.59
C THR A 219 5.52 -22.77 -0.74
N PHE A 220 6.45 -23.17 0.14
CA PHE A 220 7.84 -22.76 0.10
C PHE A 220 8.64 -23.45 -1.03
N GLU A 221 8.44 -24.75 -1.24
CA GLU A 221 9.08 -25.47 -2.35
C GLU A 221 8.63 -24.95 -3.72
N ASP A 222 7.32 -24.67 -3.89
CA ASP A 222 6.80 -24.06 -5.11
C ASP A 222 7.37 -22.64 -5.32
N LEU A 223 7.49 -21.84 -4.25
CA LEU A 223 8.08 -20.50 -4.32
C LEU A 223 9.55 -20.55 -4.77
N LEU A 224 10.36 -21.44 -4.19
CA LEU A 224 11.78 -21.56 -4.53
C LEU A 224 11.99 -21.93 -6.00
N ARG A 225 11.07 -22.70 -6.59
CA ARG A 225 11.13 -23.09 -7.99
C ARG A 225 10.80 -21.98 -8.97
N GLU A 226 9.93 -21.05 -8.55
CA GLU A 226 9.48 -19.93 -9.39
C GLU A 226 10.40 -18.70 -9.29
N LEU A 227 11.15 -18.57 -8.19
CA LEU A 227 12.07 -17.44 -7.95
C LEU A 227 13.55 -17.74 -8.26
N SER A 228 13.88 -18.98 -8.67
CA SER A 228 15.21 -19.39 -9.11
C SER A 228 15.49 -19.01 -10.55
#